data_AF-F8E3Z4-F1
#
_entry.id   AF-F8E3Z4-F1
#
_cell.length_a   1.000
_cell.length_b   1.000
_cell.length_c   1.000
_cell.angle_alpha   90.00
_cell.angle_beta   90.00
_cell.angle_gamma   90.00
#
_symmetry.space_group_name_H-M   'P 1'
#
loop_
_entity.id
_entity.type
_entity.pdbx_description
1 polymer ?
#
loop_
_entity_poly.entity_id
_entity_poly.type
_entity_poly.pdbx_seq_one_letter_code
_entity_poly.pdbx_strand_id
1 'polypeptide(L)'
;MSVDEKELYKHFWELLNLENSKTISSPSEVKFQHLLPEAEKIIMENREKAFLENIDCKKGCGYCCILNIPVLSPESDNIYHFIKSNFSDQQLNIIKQKIDSYGFQIKNLDDEERIVCRKPCIFLSDEESCSIYPVRPILCRSVTAYSGLIEPDVRYELSHPSGTESQSIPEGEPALN
;
A
#
# COMPACT_ATOMS: atom_id res chain seq x y z
N MET A 1 1.80 -5.09 23.79
CA MET A 1 2.39 -6.43 23.52
C MET A 1 3.43 -6.24 22.44
N SER A 2 4.72 -6.53 22.69
CA SER A 2 5.78 -6.36 21.69
C SER A 2 5.66 -7.48 20.65
N VAL A 3 4.97 -7.22 19.55
CA VAL A 3 5.02 -8.12 18.39
C VAL A 3 6.44 -8.00 17.84
N ASP A 4 7.19 -9.10 17.90
CA ASP A 4 8.56 -9.21 17.37
C ASP A 4 8.54 -8.68 15.92
N GLU A 5 9.51 -7.83 15.57
CA GLU A 5 9.69 -7.23 14.24
C GLU A 5 9.72 -8.31 13.14
N LYS A 6 10.08 -9.53 13.53
CA LYS A 6 10.05 -10.71 12.67
C LYS A 6 8.66 -11.30 12.45
N GLU A 7 7.66 -11.13 13.31
CA GLU A 7 6.37 -11.84 13.21
C GLU A 7 5.48 -11.34 12.06
N LEU A 8 5.40 -10.03 11.84
CA LEU A 8 4.43 -9.44 10.87
C LEU A 8 4.72 -9.83 9.41
N TYR A 9 5.99 -10.06 9.08
CA TYR A 9 6.44 -10.41 7.74
C TYR A 9 7.41 -11.61 7.75
N LYS A 10 7.38 -12.43 8.81
CA LYS A 10 8.32 -13.55 9.03
C LYS A 10 8.39 -14.44 7.81
N HIS A 11 7.19 -14.86 7.39
CA HIS A 11 6.98 -15.75 6.28
C HIS A 11 7.50 -15.13 4.99
N PHE A 12 7.22 -13.83 4.77
CA PHE A 12 7.71 -13.11 3.60
C PHE A 12 9.24 -12.99 3.56
N TRP A 13 9.86 -12.72 4.72
CA TRP A 13 11.32 -12.67 4.85
C TRP A 13 11.97 -14.05 4.68
N GLU A 14 11.38 -15.09 5.25
CA GLU A 14 11.82 -16.47 5.06
C GLU A 14 11.80 -16.83 3.57
N LEU A 15 10.73 -16.48 2.84
CA LEU A 15 10.65 -16.67 1.40
C LEU A 15 11.73 -15.91 0.63
N LEU A 16 12.01 -14.65 0.97
CA LEU A 16 13.05 -13.85 0.32
C LEU A 16 14.47 -14.36 0.60
N ASN A 17 14.71 -14.93 1.78
CA ASN A 17 16.01 -15.44 2.22
C ASN A 17 16.29 -16.87 1.79
N LEU A 18 15.33 -17.57 1.18
CA LEU A 18 15.53 -18.87 0.52
C LEU A 18 16.29 -18.67 -0.81
N GLU A 19 17.48 -18.09 -0.74
CA GLU A 19 18.45 -18.12 -1.83
C GLU A 19 18.93 -19.58 -1.99
N ASN A 20 18.56 -20.22 -3.10
CA ASN A 20 19.01 -21.57 -3.55
C ASN A 20 18.24 -22.81 -3.07
N SER A 21 16.91 -22.81 -3.07
CA SER A 21 16.17 -24.08 -3.12
C SER A 21 15.52 -24.28 -4.49
N LYS A 22 16.06 -25.26 -5.24
CA LYS A 22 15.46 -25.79 -6.46
C LYS A 22 14.00 -26.14 -6.18
N THR A 23 13.11 -25.63 -7.03
CA THR A 23 11.71 -26.05 -7.16
C THR A 23 10.96 -26.10 -5.83
N ILE A 24 10.48 -24.93 -5.38
CA ILE A 24 9.19 -24.94 -4.71
C ILE A 24 8.17 -25.32 -5.79
N SER A 25 7.85 -26.61 -5.90
CA SER A 25 6.58 -27.05 -6.48
C SER A 25 5.50 -26.52 -5.55
N SER A 26 4.96 -25.34 -5.84
CA SER A 26 4.21 -24.56 -4.87
C SER A 26 2.98 -25.32 -4.36
N PRO A 27 2.73 -25.33 -3.04
CA PRO A 27 1.42 -25.71 -2.47
C PRO A 27 0.28 -24.74 -2.83
N SER A 28 0.39 -23.95 -3.90
CA SER A 28 -0.55 -22.90 -4.29
C SER A 28 -1.08 -23.06 -5.71
N GLU A 29 -1.48 -24.27 -6.10
CA GLU A 29 -2.53 -24.48 -7.12
C GLU A 29 -3.91 -24.02 -6.65
N VAL A 30 -4.00 -23.19 -5.60
CA VAL A 30 -5.26 -22.54 -5.27
C VAL A 30 -5.47 -21.45 -6.32
N LYS A 31 -6.37 -21.78 -7.25
CA LYS A 31 -6.86 -21.02 -8.42
C LYS A 31 -7.50 -19.66 -8.09
N PHE A 32 -6.94 -18.87 -7.15
CA PHE A 32 -7.39 -17.51 -6.89
C PHE A 32 -7.09 -16.55 -8.05
N GLN A 33 -6.07 -16.89 -8.86
CA GLN A 33 -5.61 -16.09 -9.99
C GLN A 33 -6.71 -15.86 -11.05
N HIS A 34 -7.69 -16.76 -11.16
CA HIS A 34 -8.78 -16.62 -12.13
C HIS A 34 -10.04 -15.95 -11.54
N LEU A 35 -10.25 -16.07 -10.23
CA LEU A 35 -11.45 -15.51 -9.58
C LEU A 35 -11.35 -14.00 -9.39
N LEU A 36 -10.15 -13.49 -9.06
CA LEU A 36 -9.96 -12.06 -8.81
C LEU A 36 -10.12 -11.21 -10.08
N PRO A 37 -9.52 -11.54 -11.25
CA PRO A 37 -9.73 -10.78 -12.47
C PRO A 37 -11.19 -10.82 -12.95
N GLU A 38 -11.87 -11.96 -12.83
CA GLU A 38 -13.28 -12.05 -13.22
C GLU A 38 -14.17 -11.23 -12.28
N ALA A 39 -13.91 -11.25 -10.98
CA ALA A 39 -14.60 -10.38 -10.02
C ALA A 39 -14.35 -8.89 -10.31
N GLU A 40 -13.09 -8.49 -10.57
CA GLU A 40 -12.75 -7.11 -10.97
C GLU A 40 -13.48 -6.69 -12.25
N LYS A 41 -13.51 -7.57 -13.25
CA LYS A 41 -14.23 -7.36 -14.51
C LYS A 41 -15.73 -7.16 -14.26
N ILE A 42 -16.37 -8.03 -13.48
CA ILE A 42 -17.79 -7.91 -13.13
C ILE A 42 -18.07 -6.60 -12.40
N ILE A 43 -17.22 -6.19 -11.45
CA ILE A 43 -17.36 -4.91 -10.73
C ILE A 43 -17.28 -3.74 -11.70
N MET A 44 -16.31 -3.75 -12.62
CA MET A 44 -16.13 -2.70 -13.62
C MET A 44 -17.29 -2.63 -14.62
N GLU A 45 -17.80 -3.77 -15.07
CA GLU A 45 -18.98 -3.85 -15.96
C GLU A 45 -20.26 -3.36 -15.29
N ASN A 46 -20.34 -3.40 -13.95
CA ASN A 46 -21.52 -2.98 -13.17
C ASN A 46 -21.33 -1.62 -12.48
N ARG A 47 -20.33 -0.82 -12.89
CA ARG A 47 -19.95 0.44 -12.22
C ARG A 47 -21.08 1.46 -12.06
N GLU A 48 -21.97 1.57 -13.03
CA GLU A 48 -23.08 2.53 -13.01
C GLU A 48 -24.16 2.14 -11.98
N LYS A 49 -24.36 0.83 -11.75
CA LYS A 49 -25.34 0.33 -10.76
C LYS A 49 -24.83 0.42 -9.32
N ALA A 50 -23.52 0.59 -9.14
CA ALA A 50 -22.87 0.58 -7.85
C ALA A 50 -22.48 1.99 -7.35
N PHE A 51 -23.01 3.07 -7.95
CA PHE A 51 -22.69 4.46 -7.60
C PHE A 51 -21.17 4.74 -7.58
N LEU A 52 -20.41 4.15 -8.51
CA LEU A 52 -18.94 4.29 -8.54
C LEU A 52 -18.45 5.65 -9.08
N GLU A 53 -19.33 6.62 -9.27
CA GLU A 53 -18.99 7.98 -9.73
C GLU A 53 -18.10 8.76 -8.75
N ASN A 54 -18.16 8.39 -7.46
CA ASN A 54 -17.33 8.95 -6.40
C ASN A 54 -16.10 8.07 -6.08
N ILE A 55 -15.80 7.07 -6.91
CA ILE A 55 -14.59 6.25 -6.76
C ILE A 55 -13.50 6.78 -7.69
N ASP A 56 -12.43 7.30 -7.08
CA ASP A 56 -11.26 7.82 -7.79
C ASP A 56 -10.23 6.72 -8.10
N CYS A 57 -10.50 5.48 -7.68
CA CYS A 57 -9.59 4.36 -7.82
C CYS A 57 -9.32 4.03 -9.30
N LYS A 58 -8.09 4.35 -9.75
CA LYS A 58 -7.56 4.05 -11.07
C LYS A 58 -6.05 3.80 -10.97
N LYS A 59 -5.43 3.36 -12.07
CA LYS A 59 -3.96 3.28 -12.14
C LYS A 59 -3.36 4.65 -11.78
N GLY A 60 -2.36 4.67 -10.90
CA GLY A 60 -1.76 5.90 -10.38
C GLY A 60 -2.51 6.56 -9.21
N CYS A 61 -3.40 5.86 -8.51
CA CYS A 61 -4.18 6.46 -7.42
C CYS A 61 -3.49 6.43 -6.04
N GLY A 62 -2.50 5.56 -5.79
CA GLY A 62 -1.67 5.47 -4.57
C GLY A 62 -2.36 5.34 -3.20
N TYR A 63 -3.65 5.65 -3.07
CA TYR A 63 -4.31 6.03 -1.82
C TYR A 63 -4.44 4.87 -0.83
N CYS A 64 -4.73 3.66 -1.32
CA CYS A 64 -4.77 2.49 -0.45
C CYS A 64 -3.37 2.00 -0.04
N CYS A 65 -2.30 2.47 -0.72
CA CYS A 65 -0.93 2.05 -0.47
C CYS A 65 -0.29 2.77 0.73
N ILE A 66 -1.07 3.39 1.61
CA ILE A 66 -0.64 3.90 2.92
C ILE A 66 -1.36 3.22 4.09
N LEU A 67 -2.26 2.28 3.79
CA LEU A 67 -3.01 1.54 4.80
C LEU A 67 -2.14 0.39 5.32
N ASN A 68 -2.13 0.23 6.65
CA ASN A 68 -1.54 -0.94 7.29
C ASN A 68 -2.56 -2.09 7.22
N ILE A 69 -2.36 -3.03 6.30
CA ILE A 69 -3.24 -4.19 6.13
C ILE A 69 -2.45 -5.49 6.28
N PRO A 70 -2.98 -6.49 7.00
CA PRO A 70 -2.34 -7.79 7.11
C PRO A 70 -2.44 -8.56 5.79
N VAL A 71 -1.47 -9.43 5.54
CA VAL A 71 -1.43 -10.33 4.39
C VAL A 71 -1.44 -11.77 4.89
N LEU A 72 -2.28 -12.63 4.31
CA LEU A 72 -2.32 -14.04 4.66
C LEU A 72 -1.09 -14.77 4.10
N SER A 73 -0.70 -15.88 4.72
CA SER A 73 0.45 -16.69 4.26
C SER A 73 0.34 -17.11 2.77
N PRO A 74 -0.81 -17.63 2.27
CA PRO A 74 -0.96 -17.97 0.84
C PRO A 74 -0.87 -16.76 -0.09
N GLU A 75 -1.28 -15.58 0.37
CA GLU A 75 -1.16 -14.33 -0.40
C GLU A 75 0.30 -13.89 -0.47
N SER A 76 1.04 -14.04 0.63
CA SER A 76 2.47 -13.76 0.71
C SER A 76 3.27 -14.67 -0.23
N ASP A 77 2.95 -15.97 -0.28
CA ASP A 77 3.52 -16.92 -1.24
C ASP A 77 3.26 -16.49 -2.69
N ASN A 78 2.02 -16.10 -2.99
CA ASN A 78 1.63 -15.67 -4.33
C ASN A 78 2.36 -14.38 -4.74
N ILE A 79 2.51 -13.41 -3.84
CA ILE A 79 3.29 -12.20 -4.06
C ILE A 79 4.76 -12.56 -4.32
N TYR A 80 5.35 -13.42 -3.50
CA TYR A 80 6.73 -13.88 -3.68
C TYR A 80 6.97 -14.50 -5.05
N HIS A 81 6.13 -15.46 -5.46
CA HIS A 81 6.25 -16.09 -6.76
C HIS A 81 6.06 -15.10 -7.92
N PHE A 82 5.13 -14.17 -7.78
CA PHE A 82 4.89 -13.12 -8.77
C PHE A 82 6.11 -12.21 -8.92
N ILE A 83 6.65 -11.66 -7.83
CA ILE A 83 7.82 -10.76 -7.92
C ILE A 83 9.04 -11.52 -8.43
N LYS A 84 9.25 -12.79 -8.01
CA LYS A 84 10.39 -13.57 -8.47
C LYS A 84 10.35 -13.86 -9.98
N SER A 85 9.16 -13.98 -10.54
CA SER A 85 8.96 -14.30 -11.96
C SER A 85 8.90 -13.07 -12.87
N ASN A 86 8.53 -11.90 -12.33
CA ASN A 86 8.22 -10.71 -13.14
C ASN A 86 9.15 -9.53 -12.89
N PHE A 87 9.92 -9.53 -11.79
CA PHE A 87 10.75 -8.39 -11.41
C PHE A 87 12.22 -8.69 -11.71
N SER A 88 12.94 -7.68 -12.20
CA SER A 88 14.39 -7.72 -12.35
C SER A 88 15.11 -7.76 -11.00
N ASP A 89 16.36 -8.20 -10.99
CA ASP A 89 17.20 -8.19 -9.77
C ASP A 89 17.31 -6.79 -9.16
N GLN A 90 17.36 -5.74 -9.99
CA GLN A 90 17.35 -4.36 -9.52
C GLN A 90 16.05 -4.02 -8.78
N GLN A 91 14.89 -4.39 -9.32
CA GLN A 91 13.60 -4.17 -8.67
C GLN A 91 13.48 -4.95 -7.36
N LEU A 92 13.97 -6.20 -7.33
CA LEU A 92 14.01 -7.00 -6.11
C LEU A 92 14.91 -6.37 -5.04
N ASN A 93 16.07 -5.82 -5.43
CA ASN A 93 16.96 -5.12 -4.51
C ASN A 93 16.32 -3.83 -3.94
N ILE A 94 15.59 -3.08 -4.78
CA ILE A 94 14.81 -1.91 -4.32
C ILE A 94 13.76 -2.34 -3.29
N ILE A 95 13.04 -3.45 -3.53
CA ILE A 95 12.07 -3.97 -2.56
C ILE A 95 12.75 -4.35 -1.24
N LYS A 96 13.88 -5.06 -1.27
CA LYS A 96 14.66 -5.40 -0.06
C LYS A 96 15.00 -4.13 0.75
N GLN A 97 15.51 -3.09 0.09
CA GLN A 97 15.82 -1.81 0.74
C GLN A 97 14.57 -1.12 1.31
N LYS A 98 13.44 -1.15 0.59
CA LYS A 98 12.16 -0.61 1.08
C LYS A 98 11.68 -1.37 2.33
N ILE A 99 11.84 -2.69 2.38
CA ILE A 99 11.50 -3.51 3.54
C ILE A 99 12.36 -3.13 4.74
N ASP A 100 13.67 -3.04 4.58
CA ASP A 100 14.59 -2.68 5.66
C ASP A 100 14.26 -1.29 6.22
N SER A 101 14.03 -0.32 5.32
CA SER A 101 13.64 1.03 5.69
C SER A 101 12.29 1.07 6.40
N TYR A 102 11.30 0.33 5.90
CA TYR A 102 9.98 0.25 6.50
C TYR A 102 10.04 -0.36 7.91
N GLY A 103 10.73 -1.49 8.06
CA GLY A 103 10.94 -2.16 9.36
C GLY A 103 11.54 -1.22 10.40
N PHE A 104 12.62 -0.52 10.03
CA PHE A 104 13.24 0.49 10.89
C PHE A 104 12.26 1.60 11.31
N GLN A 105 11.42 2.07 10.39
CA GLN A 105 10.45 3.15 10.64
C GLN A 105 9.29 2.73 11.56
N ILE A 106 8.92 1.45 11.58
CA ILE A 106 7.75 0.97 12.34
C ILE A 106 8.10 0.14 13.59
N LYS A 107 9.39 -0.11 13.84
CA LYS A 107 9.90 -1.03 14.86
C LYS A 107 9.35 -0.80 16.27
N ASN A 108 9.24 0.46 16.68
CA ASN A 108 8.81 0.84 18.04
C ASN A 108 7.41 1.45 18.07
N LEU A 109 6.65 1.32 16.98
CA LEU A 109 5.30 1.82 16.89
C LEU A 109 4.32 0.73 17.32
N ASP A 110 3.32 1.10 18.12
CA ASP A 110 2.14 0.27 18.33
C ASP A 110 1.20 0.31 17.11
N ASP A 111 0.08 -0.42 17.18
CA ASP A 111 -0.83 -0.55 16.05
C ASP A 111 -1.53 0.77 15.70
N GLU A 112 -1.87 1.60 16.69
CA GLU A 112 -2.48 2.91 16.46
C GLU A 112 -1.46 3.87 15.82
N GLU A 113 -0.24 3.89 16.34
CA GLU A 113 0.85 4.69 15.81
C GLU A 113 1.20 4.30 14.38
N ARG A 114 1.20 3.00 14.05
CA ARG A 114 1.41 2.52 12.66
C ARG A 114 0.33 3.01 11.71
N ILE A 115 -0.94 3.04 12.16
CA ILE A 115 -2.06 3.54 11.35
C ILE A 115 -1.88 5.04 11.08
N VAL A 116 -1.53 5.83 12.10
CA VAL A 116 -1.37 7.29 11.98
C VAL A 116 -0.14 7.66 11.14
N CYS A 117 0.91 6.84 11.17
CA CYS A 117 2.15 7.11 10.45
C CYS A 117 2.01 7.08 8.91
N ARG A 118 0.96 6.40 8.39
CA ARG A 118 0.60 6.35 6.95
C ARG A 118 1.79 6.03 6.03
N LYS A 119 2.67 5.13 6.47
CA LYS A 119 3.87 4.78 5.70
C LYS A 119 3.49 4.12 4.38
N PRO A 120 4.06 4.55 3.24
CA PRO A 120 3.81 3.91 1.96
C PRO A 120 4.17 2.43 1.98
N CYS A 121 3.34 1.63 1.32
CA CYS A 121 3.56 0.24 1.04
C CYS A 121 4.85 0.08 0.24
N ILE A 122 5.65 -0.94 0.58
CA ILE A 122 6.90 -1.28 -0.12
C ILE A 122 6.71 -1.55 -1.62
N PHE A 123 5.49 -1.87 -2.05
CA PHE A 123 5.15 -2.13 -3.45
C PHE A 123 4.61 -0.91 -4.21
N LEU A 124 4.45 0.26 -3.58
CA LEU A 124 4.11 1.49 -4.27
C LEU A 124 5.29 1.95 -5.14
N SER A 125 5.04 2.14 -6.43
CA SER A 125 6.01 2.72 -7.37
C SER A 125 5.99 4.24 -7.33
N ASP A 126 6.99 4.87 -7.95
CA ASP A 126 7.13 6.32 -8.00
C ASP A 126 6.02 6.97 -8.86
N GLU A 127 5.40 6.20 -9.76
CA GLU A 127 4.21 6.59 -10.54
C GLU A 127 2.89 6.33 -9.80
N GLU A 128 2.91 6.31 -8.47
CA GLU A 128 1.76 6.10 -7.57
C GLU A 128 0.94 4.82 -7.89
N SER A 129 1.62 3.81 -8.44
CA SER A 129 1.01 2.57 -8.90
C SER A 129 1.47 1.38 -8.07
N CYS A 130 0.55 0.45 -7.80
CA CYS A 130 0.89 -0.79 -7.09
C CYS A 130 1.64 -1.74 -8.03
N SER A 131 2.91 -1.99 -7.76
CA SER A 131 3.76 -2.87 -8.59
C SER A 131 3.31 -4.34 -8.58
N ILE A 132 2.54 -4.76 -7.56
CA ILE A 132 1.98 -6.11 -7.44
C ILE A 132 0.47 -6.15 -7.75
N TYR A 133 -0.05 -5.18 -8.51
CA TYR A 133 -1.49 -5.05 -8.83
C TYR A 133 -2.20 -6.39 -9.16
N PRO A 134 -1.64 -7.26 -10.03
CA PRO A 134 -2.29 -8.52 -10.41
C PRO A 134 -2.45 -9.52 -9.28
N VAL A 135 -1.60 -9.46 -8.25
CA VAL A 135 -1.58 -10.36 -7.10
C VAL A 135 -1.83 -9.63 -5.77
N ARG A 136 -2.48 -8.45 -5.81
CA ARG A 136 -2.83 -7.68 -4.61
C ARG A 136 -3.62 -8.56 -3.63
N PRO A 137 -3.30 -8.48 -2.31
CA PRO A 137 -4.07 -9.12 -1.26
C PRO A 137 -5.56 -8.75 -1.31
N ILE A 138 -6.42 -9.63 -0.79
CA ILE A 138 -7.87 -9.45 -0.72
C ILE A 138 -8.22 -8.16 0.02
N LEU A 139 -7.56 -7.88 1.15
CA LEU A 139 -7.79 -6.64 1.91
C LEU A 139 -7.33 -5.38 1.16
N CYS A 140 -6.30 -5.48 0.30
CA CYS A 140 -5.94 -4.37 -0.61
C CYS A 140 -7.02 -4.13 -1.68
N ARG A 141 -7.75 -5.17 -2.09
CA ARG A 141 -8.80 -5.07 -3.12
C ARG A 141 -10.14 -4.60 -2.55
N SER A 142 -10.38 -4.79 -1.26
CA SER A 142 -11.60 -4.33 -0.58
C SER A 142 -11.59 -2.83 -0.24
N VAL A 143 -10.49 -2.12 -0.51
CA VAL A 143 -10.33 -0.69 -0.24
C VAL A 143 -10.21 0.10 -1.54
N THR A 144 -10.91 1.22 -1.62
CA THR A 144 -10.94 2.10 -2.80
C THR A 144 -10.80 3.56 -2.37
N ALA A 145 -10.14 4.37 -3.21
CA ALA A 145 -10.18 5.82 -3.04
C ALA A 145 -11.60 6.33 -3.34
N TYR A 146 -12.15 7.11 -2.41
CA TYR A 146 -13.49 7.67 -2.51
C TYR A 146 -13.42 9.19 -2.32
N SER A 147 -13.99 9.93 -3.26
CA SER A 147 -13.97 11.40 -3.30
C SER A 147 -15.24 12.05 -2.75
N GLY A 148 -16.32 11.29 -2.55
CA GLY A 148 -17.65 11.84 -2.25
C GLY A 148 -17.89 12.35 -0.82
N LEU A 149 -16.87 12.61 -0.01
CA LEU A 149 -17.03 13.13 1.37
C LEU A 149 -15.95 14.13 1.82
N ILE A 150 -15.11 14.66 0.92
CA ILE A 150 -14.03 15.57 1.29
C ILE A 150 -14.21 16.91 0.58
N GLU A 151 -14.46 17.97 1.35
CA GLU A 151 -14.39 19.37 0.90
C GLU A 151 -13.07 19.58 0.11
N PRO A 152 -13.09 20.25 -1.05
CA PRO A 152 -11.92 20.37 -1.95
C PRO A 152 -10.61 20.78 -1.26
N ASP A 153 -10.69 21.57 -0.20
CA ASP A 153 -9.54 22.12 0.52
C ASP A 153 -8.78 21.06 1.34
N VAL A 154 -9.48 20.06 1.91
CA VAL A 154 -8.86 18.97 2.69
C VAL A 154 -8.15 17.96 1.79
N ARG A 155 -8.61 17.82 0.53
CA ARG A 155 -7.97 16.95 -0.47
C ARG A 155 -6.55 17.42 -0.82
N TYR A 156 -6.32 18.73 -0.81
CA TYR A 156 -5.01 19.33 -1.12
C TYR A 156 -4.00 19.08 0.01
N GLU A 157 -4.39 19.29 1.27
CA GLU A 157 -3.51 19.07 2.43
C GLU A 157 -3.13 17.59 2.63
N LEU A 158 -4.06 16.66 2.37
CA LEU A 158 -3.78 15.22 2.48
C LEU A 158 -2.87 14.67 1.37
N SER A 159 -2.88 15.32 0.19
CA SER A 159 -2.01 14.95 -0.94
C SER A 159 -0.66 15.70 -0.91
N HIS A 160 -0.59 16.83 -0.19
CA HIS A 160 0.58 17.67 -0.05
C HIS A 160 0.72 18.14 1.41
N PRO A 161 1.15 17.26 2.34
CA PRO A 161 1.30 17.65 3.73
C PRO A 161 2.41 18.70 3.82
N SER A 162 2.03 19.97 3.95
CA SER A 162 2.94 21.10 4.07
C SER A 162 3.61 21.06 5.44
N GLY A 163 4.73 20.34 5.51
CA GLY A 163 5.70 20.44 6.58
C GLY A 163 6.83 21.40 6.19
N THR A 164 6.55 22.70 6.15
CA THR A 164 7.55 23.75 6.45
C THR A 164 6.81 24.96 7.01
N GLU A 165 7.11 25.27 8.26
CA GLU A 165 6.69 26.48 8.96
C GLU A 165 6.96 27.74 8.12
N SER A 166 5.98 28.65 8.08
CA SER A 166 6.24 30.07 7.88
C SER A 166 5.51 30.83 8.97
N GLN A 167 6.26 31.27 9.97
CA GLN A 167 5.83 32.24 10.96
C GLN A 167 5.31 33.50 10.25
N SER A 168 4.05 33.88 10.51
CA SER A 168 3.56 35.22 10.23
C SER A 168 3.57 36.02 11.54
N ILE A 169 4.45 37.02 11.60
CA ILE A 169 4.51 38.08 12.61
C ILE A 169 3.17 38.85 12.56
N PRO A 170 2.55 39.23 13.70
CA PRO A 170 1.31 39.99 13.66
C PRO A 170 1.60 41.44 13.22
N GLU A 171 1.02 41.87 12.11
CA GLU A 171 1.01 43.27 11.71
C GLU A 171 0.09 44.08 12.63
N GLY A 172 0.63 45.20 13.13
CA GLY A 172 -0.03 46.07 14.11
C GLY A 172 -1.26 46.81 13.57
N GLU A 173 -2.14 47.14 14.51
CA GLU A 173 -3.33 47.97 14.32
C GLU A 173 -3.02 49.32 13.65
N PRO A 174 -3.88 49.83 12.76
CA PRO A 174 -3.76 51.16 12.22
C PRO A 174 -4.24 52.21 13.22
N ALA A 175 -3.50 53.31 13.31
CA ALA A 175 -3.78 54.47 14.13
C ALA A 175 -5.18 55.07 13.89
N LEU A 176 -5.87 55.39 14.97
CA LEU A 176 -7.00 56.32 15.00
C LEU A 176 -6.60 57.55 15.83
N ASN A 177 -6.91 58.71 15.27
CA ASN A 177 -6.64 60.08 15.72
C ASN A 177 -6.84 60.35 17.22
#